data_AF-A0A2T2PW45-F1
#
_entry.id   AF-A0A2T2PW45-F1
#
_cell.length_a   1.000
_cell.length_b   1.000
_cell.length_c   1.000
_cell.angle_alpha   90.00
_cell.angle_beta   90.00
_cell.angle_gamma   90.00
#
_symmetry.space_group_name_H-M   'P 1'
#
loop_
_entity.id
_entity.type
_entity.pdbx_description
1 polymer ?
#
loop_
_entity_poly.entity_id
_entity_poly.type
_entity_poly.pdbx_seq_one_letter_code
_entity_poly.pdbx_strand_id
1 'polypeptide(L)' 'MPFQVTYVLCLWVTFPDVKGHEILPTVFPGFKMVTVGNFIYGFFASMVYEWAVVIVFVFFNLWPQLVAALFGPRAVRHT' A
#
# COMPACT_ATOMS: atom_id res chain seq x y z
N MET A 1 -3.87 -10.02 4.51
CA MET A 1 -4.63 -9.78 3.27
C MET A 1 -3.75 -9.48 2.04
N PRO A 2 -2.58 -8.81 2.09
CA PRO A 2 -1.79 -8.53 0.87
C PRO A 2 -0.97 -9.73 0.38
N PHE A 3 -0.43 -10.55 1.29
CA PHE A 3 0.41 -11.71 0.95
C PHE A 3 -0.30 -12.71 0.02
N GLN A 4 -1.57 -12.99 0.28
CA GLN A 4 -2.40 -13.87 -0.54
C GLN A 4 -2.61 -13.31 -1.95
N VAL A 5 -2.82 -12.01 -2.06
CA VAL A 5 -3.06 -11.32 -3.35
C VAL A 5 -1.78 -11.31 -4.18
N THR A 6 -0.65 -10.97 -3.56
CA THR A 6 0.67 -11.04 -4.20
C THR A 6 0.98 -12.46 -4.65
N TYR A 7 0.69 -13.47 -3.83
CA TYR A 7 0.94 -14.87 -4.17
C TYR A 7 0.10 -15.33 -5.37
N VAL A 8 -1.20 -14.98 -5.45
CA VAL A 8 -2.06 -15.29 -6.61
C VAL A 8 -1.57 -14.58 -7.87
N LEU A 9 -1.22 -13.30 -7.79
CA LEU A 9 -0.69 -12.54 -8.92
C LEU A 9 0.64 -13.11 -9.42
N CYS A 10 1.55 -13.45 -8.51
CA CYS A 10 2.82 -14.08 -8.87
C CYS A 10 2.62 -15.44 -9.54
N LEU A 11 1.69 -16.25 -9.04
CA LEU A 11 1.34 -17.54 -9.65
C LEU A 11 0.72 -17.36 -11.05
N TRP A 12 -0.16 -16.37 -11.21
CA TRP A 12 -0.78 -16.05 -12.49
C TRP A 12 0.25 -15.61 -13.55
N VAL A 13 1.19 -14.74 -13.17
CA VAL A 13 2.21 -14.23 -14.09
C VAL A 13 3.24 -15.29 -14.47
N THR A 14 3.61 -16.16 -13.52
CA THR A 14 4.68 -17.15 -13.74
C THR A 14 4.16 -18.41 -14.43
N PHE A 15 2.91 -18.80 -14.16
CA PHE A 15 2.30 -20.02 -14.68
C PHE A 15 0.82 -19.78 -15.08
N PRO A 16 0.57 -19.17 -16.25
CA PRO A 16 -0.79 -18.79 -16.67
C PRO A 16 -1.70 -19.99 -16.97
N ASP A 17 -1.12 -21.16 -17.28
CA ASP A 17 -1.85 -22.40 -17.57
C ASP A 17 -2.31 -23.14 -16.30
N VAL A 18 -1.67 -22.88 -15.16
CA VAL A 18 -2.00 -23.54 -13.91
C VAL A 18 -3.16 -22.77 -13.28
N LYS A 19 -4.28 -23.45 -13.04
CA LYS A 19 -5.36 -22.93 -12.20
C LYS A 19 -4.85 -22.81 -10.77
N GLY A 20 -4.02 -21.81 -10.47
CA GLY A 20 -3.46 -21.54 -9.14
C GLY A 20 -4.56 -21.37 -8.06
N HIS A 21 -5.80 -21.17 -8.49
CA HIS A 21 -7.01 -21.12 -7.69
C HIS A 21 -7.41 -22.47 -7.08
N GLU A 22 -6.96 -23.60 -7.62
CA GLU A 22 -7.29 -24.95 -7.13
C GLU A 22 -6.34 -25.42 -6.03
N ILE A 23 -5.10 -24.93 -5.99
CA ILE A 23 -4.08 -25.31 -4.97
C ILE A 23 -4.24 -24.49 -3.67
N LEU A 24 -4.76 -23.27 -3.77
CA LEU A 24 -4.91 -22.35 -2.66
C LEU A 24 -5.84 -22.83 -1.52
N PRO A 25 -7.01 -23.42 -1.79
CA PRO A 25 -7.86 -23.97 -0.75
C PRO A 25 -7.24 -25.19 -0.07
N THR A 26 -6.37 -25.91 -0.77
CA THR A 26 -5.71 -27.13 -0.28
C THR A 26 -4.54 -26.80 0.66
N VAL A 27 -3.79 -25.72 0.38
CA VAL A 27 -2.67 -25.26 1.21
C VAL A 27 -3.15 -24.38 2.38
N PHE A 28 -4.25 -23.64 2.19
CA PHE A 28 -4.83 -22.75 3.21
C PHE A 28 -6.31 -23.13 3.47
N PRO A 29 -6.59 -24.07 4.39
CA PRO A 29 -7.96 -24.41 4.74
C PRO A 29 -8.66 -23.19 5.36
N GLY A 30 -9.70 -22.69 4.68
CA GLY A 30 -10.38 -21.42 5.00
C GLY A 30 -10.29 -20.34 3.92
N PHE A 31 -9.63 -20.64 2.80
CA PHE A 31 -9.50 -19.76 1.65
C PHE A 31 -10.84 -19.47 0.97
N LYS A 32 -11.50 -18.38 1.37
CA LYS A 32 -12.64 -17.84 0.61
C LYS A 32 -12.06 -17.08 -0.58
N MET A 33 -12.24 -17.61 -1.80
CA MET A 33 -11.81 -16.90 -3.01
C MET A 33 -12.36 -15.48 -2.95
N VAL A 34 -11.45 -14.50 -2.96
CA VAL A 34 -11.83 -13.09 -3.01
C VAL A 34 -12.49 -12.90 -4.37
N THR A 35 -13.80 -12.69 -4.38
CA THR A 35 -14.52 -12.32 -5.59
C THR A 35 -13.86 -11.09 -6.18
N VAL A 36 -13.72 -11.01 -7.51
CA VAL A 36 -13.03 -9.89 -8.20
C VAL A 36 -13.49 -8.52 -7.68
N GLY A 37 -14.78 -8.37 -7.33
CA GLY A 37 -15.32 -7.15 -6.71
C GLY A 37 -14.69 -6.77 -5.37
N ASN A 38 -14.42 -7.72 -4.48
CA ASN A 38 -13.75 -7.44 -3.20
C ASN A 38 -12.27 -7.11 -3.39
N PHE A 39 -11.62 -7.65 -4.41
CA PHE A 39 -10.24 -7.28 -4.76
C PHE A 39 -10.17 -5.83 -5.24
N ILE A 40 -11.06 -5.45 -6.18
CA ILE A 40 -11.12 -4.08 -6.69
C ILE A 40 -11.45 -3.10 -5.55
N TYR A 41 -12.42 -3.45 -4.70
CA TYR A 41 -12.77 -2.65 -3.53
C TYR A 41 -11.57 -2.48 -2.58
N GLY A 42 -10.88 -3.57 -2.24
CA GLY A 42 -9.70 -3.55 -1.37
C GLY A 42 -8.55 -2.74 -1.97
N PHE A 43 -8.33 -2.83 -3.28
CA PHE A 43 -7.31 -2.07 -3.99
C PHE A 43 -7.58 -0.56 -3.91
N PHE A 44 -8.77 -0.12 -4.29
CA PHE A 44 -9.14 1.29 -4.19
C PHE A 44 -9.16 1.79 -2.75
N ALA A 45 -9.66 0.99 -1.80
CA ALA A 45 -9.66 1.35 -0.39
C ALA A 45 -8.23 1.53 0.15
N SER A 46 -7.29 0.64 -0.21
CA SER A 46 -5.88 0.77 0.17
C SER A 46 -5.22 1.98 -0.46
N MET A 47 -5.49 2.25 -1.74
CA MET A 47 -4.96 3.42 -2.44
C MET A 47 -5.44 4.72 -1.78
N VAL A 48 -6.74 4.84 -1.49
CA VAL A 48 -7.30 6.00 -0.78
C VAL A 48 -6.71 6.15 0.62
N TYR A 49 -6.56 5.05 1.35
CA TYR A 49 -5.97 5.07 2.69
C TYR A 49 -4.51 5.54 2.66
N GLU A 50 -3.70 5.04 1.73
CA GLU A 50 -2.31 5.45 1.56
C GLU A 50 -2.20 6.94 1.22
N TRP A 51 -3.06 7.45 0.32
CA TRP A 51 -3.12 8.87 0.02
C TRP A 51 -3.47 9.71 1.25
N ALA A 52 -4.43 9.27 2.07
CA ALA A 52 -4.79 9.97 3.31
C ALA A 52 -3.61 10.01 4.31
N VAL A 53 -2.91 8.90 4.50
CA VAL A 53 -1.73 8.82 5.37
C VAL A 53 -0.61 9.75 4.88
N VAL A 54 -0.33 9.77 3.57
CA VAL A 54 0.68 10.65 2.97
C VAL A 54 0.32 12.12 3.18
N ILE A 55 -0.95 12.50 2.96
CA ILE A 55 -1.41 13.87 3.20
C ILE A 55 -1.18 14.26 4.66
N VAL A 56 -1.62 13.44 5.61
CA VAL A 56 -1.41 13.71 7.04
C VAL A 56 0.08 13.84 7.36
N PHE A 57 0.93 12.94 6.86
CA PHE A 57 2.37 13.01 7.10
C PHE A 57 3.00 14.30 6.52
N VAL A 58 2.65 14.67 5.30
CA VAL A 58 3.17 15.88 4.66
C VAL A 58 2.74 17.12 5.43
N PHE A 59 1.47 17.24 5.81
CA PHE A 59 0.98 18.43 6.52
C PHE A 59 1.48 18.55 7.96
N PHE A 60 1.61 17.43 8.69
CA PHE A 60 1.97 17.48 10.11
C PHE A 60 3.47 17.36 10.36
N ASN A 61 4.24 16.76 9.46
CA ASN A 61 5.67 16.51 9.69
C ASN A 61 6.53 17.30 8.70
N LEU A 62 6.28 17.14 7.40
CA LEU A 62 7.15 17.68 6.36
C LEU A 62 6.96 19.20 6.16
N TRP A 63 5.72 19.68 6.16
CA TRP A 63 5.38 21.08 5.89
C TRP A 63 5.91 22.05 6.95
N PRO A 64 5.77 21.80 8.26
CA PRO A 64 6.33 22.69 9.29
C PRO A 64 7.86 22.74 9.24
N GLN A 65 8.52 21.61 8.99
CA GLN A 65 9.97 21.54 8.85
C GLN A 65 10.46 22.25 7.58
N LEU A 66 9.76 22.08 6.47
CA LEU A 66 10.08 22.74 5.20
C LEU A 66 9.90 24.27 5.31
N VAL A 67 8.81 24.72 5.94
CA VAL A 67 8.57 26.16 6.18
C VAL A 67 9.63 26.72 7.13
N ALA A 68 9.98 26.01 8.21
CA ALA A 68 11.06 26.43 9.11
C ALA A 68 12.43 26.47 8.40
N ALA A 69 12.71 25.54 7.49
CA ALA A 69 13.97 25.52 6.75
C ALA A 69 14.07 26.62 5.69
N LEU A 70 12.96 26.96 5.02
CA LEU A 70 12.94 27.96 3.93
C LEU A 70 12.70 29.38 4.42
N PHE A 71 11.89 29.55 5.47
CA PHE A 71 11.46 30.86 6.00
C PHE A 71 11.87 31.12 7.45
N GLY A 72 12.54 30.16 8.10
CA GLY A 72 13.14 30.39 9.41
C GLY A 72 14.24 31.46 9.31
N PRO A 73 14.37 32.33 10.32
CA PRO A 73 15.48 33.26 10.36
C PRO A 73 16.76 32.44 10.31
N ARG A 74 17.62 32.69 9.32
CA ARG A 74 19.02 32.26 9.37
C ARG A 74 19.51 32.73 10.74
N ALA A 75 19.68 31.80 11.68
CA ALA A 75 20.28 32.09 12.95
C ALA A 75 21.60 32.76 12.62
N VAL A 76 21.64 34.06 12.89
CA VAL A 76 22.76 34.93 12.63
C VAL A 76 23.96 34.28 13.30
N ARG A 77 24.85 33.72 12.48
CA ARG A 77 26.16 33.21 12.93
C ARG A 77 27.00 34.43 13.29
N HIS A 78 26.75 34.97 14.48
CA HIS A 78 27.67 35.88 15.14
C HIS A 78 28.67 35.04 15.92
N THR A 79 29.82 34.81 15.29
CA THR A 79 31.16 34.69 15.88
C THR A 79 32.14 34.50 14.75
#